data_AF-A0A9D6Q1M5-F1
#
_entry.id   AF-A0A9D6Q1M5-F1
#
_cell.length_a   1.000
_cell.length_b   1.000
_cell.length_c   1.000
_cell.angle_alpha   90.00
_cell.angle_beta   90.00
_cell.angle_gamma   90.00
#
_symmetry.space_group_name_H-M   'P 1'
#
loop_
_entity.id
_entity.type
_entity.pdbx_description
1 polymer ?
#
loop_
_entity_poly.entity_id
_entity_poly.type
_entity_poly.pdbx_seq_one_letter_code
_entity_poly.pdbx_strand_id
1 'polypeptide(L)'
;MRLLRENTHSRRLSNRIFFPNVDLLVYRHGPNFSIEPQPIAAAIRIPEMSASGFRFTCPLEKPFIKGDCIRIIFKKPNFLKDLQLNAVIRHGALLKTQKEKKGHAYYQLGCEFLFTNHEARSLIARWSAMELAKFLERRNSIKDRLITFFFTRKIGQWDFYPVKNFQDLQRGFSLVYQEYLKRGYIAANHPKTFFNFHCLLPYAWTFIAKNKTGQIGGTISLIPDHTSHGLPADKIFSDELNSLRNQGRKIGEVGMLATNKAIFKNGRFVLGNVSKMKFLFQLFREMFLAARALGLDDLAITVNPNHVAIYRHLYFYPIGEVRQYSYVNNAPAVLMRCNIEEARQKVSRENYDLYRFYFLSKTASQDPSQKFTLGLEDLRHLLSLNEVCGHLNSFEKQNLLETYSKVEPCDSKAQAA
;
A
#
# COMPACT_ATOMS: atom_id res chain seq x y z
N MET A 1 20.91 4.66 48.87
CA MET A 1 20.55 6.06 49.23
C MET A 1 21.12 6.95 48.12
N ARG A 2 20.40 7.77 47.35
CA ARG A 2 19.03 8.28 47.41
C ARG A 2 18.72 8.86 46.02
N LEU A 3 17.65 8.35 45.41
CA LEU A 3 16.71 9.00 44.48
C LEU A 3 17.12 10.36 43.87
N LEU A 4 17.25 10.39 42.53
CA LEU A 4 16.77 11.52 41.73
C LEU A 4 15.40 11.12 41.16
N ARG A 5 14.35 11.49 41.90
CA ARG A 5 13.03 11.75 41.31
C ARG A 5 13.16 13.04 40.53
N GLU A 6 12.75 13.05 39.26
CA GLU A 6 11.91 14.13 38.74
C GLU A 6 11.26 13.77 37.39
N ASN A 7 9.93 13.83 37.43
CA ASN A 7 9.02 14.22 36.36
C ASN A 7 8.75 13.25 35.20
N THR A 8 7.92 12.27 35.56
CA THR A 8 6.82 11.75 34.74
C THR A 8 5.88 12.87 34.27
N HIS A 9 6.20 13.51 33.15
CA HIS A 9 5.19 14.10 32.28
C HIS A 9 5.24 13.41 30.92
N SER A 10 4.07 13.01 30.46
CA SER A 10 3.82 12.30 29.21
C SER A 10 4.52 13.01 28.04
N ARG A 11 5.64 12.42 27.57
CA ARG A 11 6.17 12.74 26.24
C ARG A 11 5.16 12.25 25.21
N ARG A 12 4.14 13.07 24.91
CA ARG A 12 3.46 13.04 23.61
C ARG A 12 4.58 13.18 22.58
N LEU A 13 4.87 12.10 21.86
CA LEU A 13 5.69 12.10 20.66
C LEU A 13 5.06 13.12 19.68
N SER A 14 5.50 14.38 19.73
CA SER A 14 5.16 15.34 18.70
C SER A 14 5.92 14.90 17.45
N ASN A 15 5.20 14.45 16.44
CA ASN A 15 5.71 14.13 15.11
C ASN A 15 6.36 15.38 14.49
N ARG A 16 7.64 15.63 14.79
CA ARG A 16 8.41 16.73 14.19
C ARG A 16 9.26 16.18 13.06
N ILE A 17 9.08 16.72 11.85
CA ILE A 17 9.86 16.38 10.66
C ILE A 17 10.70 17.61 10.29
N PHE A 18 12.00 17.39 10.06
CA PHE A 18 12.98 18.42 9.71
C PHE A 18 13.19 18.47 8.18
N PHE A 19 13.22 19.67 7.59
CA PHE A 19 13.33 19.86 6.13
C PHE A 19 14.54 20.75 5.78
N PRO A 20 15.71 20.20 5.43
CA PRO A 20 16.81 21.01 4.93
C PRO A 20 16.63 21.37 3.44
N ASN A 21 17.00 22.62 3.07
CA ASN A 21 17.18 23.12 1.69
C ASN A 21 15.90 23.28 0.85
N VAL A 22 15.00 24.17 1.29
CA VAL A 22 13.88 24.70 0.51
C VAL A 22 13.97 26.22 0.55
N ASP A 23 14.01 26.85 -0.62
CA ASP A 23 13.92 28.31 -0.70
C ASP A 23 12.45 28.71 -0.72
N LEU A 24 12.06 29.49 0.28
CA LEU A 24 10.74 30.09 0.38
C LEU A 24 10.80 31.54 -0.09
N LEU A 25 9.88 31.92 -0.97
CA LEU A 25 9.50 33.31 -1.15
C LEU A 25 8.19 33.55 -0.41
N VAL A 26 8.22 34.49 0.53
CA VAL A 26 7.03 34.89 1.29
C VAL A 26 6.60 36.27 0.84
N TYR A 27 5.35 36.34 0.45
CA TYR A 27 4.66 37.53 -0.03
C TYR A 27 3.55 37.87 0.95
N ARG A 28 3.46 39.13 1.42
CA ARG A 28 2.30 39.62 2.20
C ARG A 28 1.37 40.35 1.25
N HIS A 29 0.09 40.02 1.35
CA HIS A 29 -0.97 40.74 0.67
C HIS A 29 -1.67 41.66 1.67
N GLY A 30 -1.89 42.92 1.29
CA GLY A 30 -2.79 43.82 2.00
C GLY A 30 -4.26 43.42 1.79
N PRO A 31 -5.21 44.07 2.48
CA PRO A 31 -6.64 43.71 2.44
C PRO A 31 -7.30 43.84 1.05
N ASN A 32 -6.65 44.48 0.08
CA ASN A 32 -7.09 44.55 -1.32
C ASN A 32 -6.16 43.71 -2.22
N PHE A 33 -6.73 42.71 -2.90
CA PHE A 33 -6.04 41.67 -3.68
C PHE A 33 -5.41 42.15 -5.01
N SER A 34 -5.32 43.45 -5.26
CA SER A 34 -5.06 44.03 -6.60
C SER A 34 -3.65 44.55 -6.85
N ILE A 35 -2.69 44.37 -5.93
CA ILE A 35 -1.29 44.80 -6.12
C ILE A 35 -0.38 43.58 -6.21
N GLU A 36 0.58 43.63 -7.15
CA GLU A 36 1.67 42.66 -7.27
C GLU A 36 2.39 42.51 -5.92
N PRO A 37 2.46 41.31 -5.35
CA PRO A 37 2.98 41.17 -4.01
C PRO A 37 4.49 41.41 -3.98
N GLN A 38 4.97 42.21 -3.02
CA GLN A 38 6.40 42.39 -2.81
C GLN A 38 7.00 41.24 -1.99
N PRO A 39 8.18 40.72 -2.36
CA PRO A 39 8.87 39.68 -1.60
C PRO A 39 9.40 40.27 -0.29
N ILE A 40 9.06 39.66 0.84
CA ILE A 40 9.41 40.20 2.17
C ILE A 40 10.61 39.48 2.77
N ALA A 41 10.89 38.27 2.30
CA ALA A 41 12.15 37.60 2.53
C ALA A 41 12.44 36.59 1.42
N ALA A 42 13.69 36.56 0.99
CA ALA A 42 14.22 35.54 0.11
C ALA A 42 14.90 34.45 0.95
N ALA A 43 14.50 33.19 0.73
CA ALA A 43 15.15 31.99 1.23
C ALA A 43 15.19 31.85 2.77
N ILE A 44 14.05 31.48 3.37
CA ILE A 44 13.98 31.11 4.79
C ILE A 44 14.19 29.60 4.95
N ARG A 45 15.19 29.18 5.73
CA ARG A 45 15.32 27.77 6.14
C ARG A 45 14.18 27.39 7.08
N ILE A 46 13.48 26.31 6.77
CA ILE A 46 12.39 25.78 7.60
C ILE A 46 13.00 24.92 8.72
N PRO A 47 12.89 25.32 10.00
CA PRO A 47 13.35 24.47 11.09
C PRO A 47 12.41 23.28 11.35
N GLU A 48 11.07 23.45 11.27
CA GLU A 48 10.12 22.40 11.67
C GLU A 48 8.76 22.48 10.92
N MET A 49 8.26 21.36 10.38
CA MET A 49 6.84 21.24 9.94
C MET A 49 6.06 20.20 10.75
N SER A 50 4.75 20.43 10.86
CA SER A 50 3.76 19.51 11.42
C SER A 50 2.58 19.32 10.44
N ALA A 51 1.68 18.39 10.75
CA ALA A 51 0.45 18.17 9.98
C ALA A 51 -0.57 19.33 10.09
N SER A 52 -0.41 20.22 11.07
CA SER A 52 -1.27 21.39 11.29
C SER A 52 -0.67 22.70 10.78
N GLY A 53 0.60 22.72 10.39
CA GLY A 53 1.28 23.90 9.85
C GLY A 53 2.79 23.79 9.90
N PHE A 54 3.48 24.90 9.66
CA PHE A 54 4.94 24.97 9.76
C PHE A 54 5.35 26.23 10.51
N ARG A 55 6.48 26.14 11.21
CA ARG A 55 7.10 27.30 11.87
C ARG A 55 8.31 27.73 11.09
N PHE A 56 8.39 29.02 10.84
CA PHE A 56 9.57 29.65 10.29
C PHE A 56 9.84 30.95 11.03
N THR A 57 11.10 31.38 11.00
CA THR A 57 11.52 32.66 11.57
C THR A 57 11.96 33.53 10.40
N CYS A 58 11.37 34.70 10.27
CA CYS A 58 11.67 35.64 9.20
C CYS A 58 12.14 36.96 9.80
N PRO A 59 13.23 37.57 9.31
CA PRO A 59 13.46 38.99 9.55
C PRO A 59 12.34 39.74 8.83
N LEU A 60 11.58 40.57 9.56
CA LEU A 60 10.56 41.43 8.97
C LEU A 60 10.75 42.83 9.53
N GLU A 61 10.40 43.85 8.76
CA GLU A 61 10.33 45.22 9.28
C GLU A 61 9.03 45.46 10.09
N LYS A 62 7.97 44.69 9.81
CA LYS A 62 6.66 44.81 10.46
C LYS A 62 6.09 43.44 10.84
N PRO A 63 5.44 43.29 12.01
CA PRO A 63 4.78 42.04 12.40
C PRO A 63 3.59 41.73 11.48
N PHE A 64 3.27 40.44 11.39
CA PHE A 64 2.03 39.97 10.78
C PHE A 64 0.86 40.11 11.75
N ILE A 65 -0.29 40.51 11.24
CA ILE A 65 -1.54 40.63 12.01
C ILE A 65 -2.52 39.52 11.61
N LYS A 66 -3.45 39.19 12.52
CA LYS A 66 -4.51 38.22 12.24
C LYS A 66 -5.32 38.68 11.03
N GLY A 67 -5.54 37.80 10.06
CA GLY A 67 -6.22 38.12 8.81
C GLY A 67 -5.29 38.48 7.64
N ASP A 68 -4.00 38.74 7.88
CA ASP A 68 -3.03 38.88 6.80
C ASP A 68 -3.01 37.63 5.92
N CYS A 69 -3.04 37.85 4.61
CA CYS A 69 -2.89 36.80 3.61
C CYS A 69 -1.43 36.72 3.19
N ILE A 70 -0.87 35.51 3.19
CA ILE A 70 0.49 35.26 2.71
C ILE A 70 0.47 34.26 1.56
N ARG A 71 1.29 34.54 0.55
CA ARG A 71 1.61 33.59 -0.51
C ARG A 71 3.02 33.08 -0.30
N ILE A 72 3.17 31.77 -0.38
CA ILE A 72 4.41 31.07 -0.13
C ILE A 72 4.74 30.26 -1.38
N ILE A 73 5.87 30.59 -2.00
CA ILE A 73 6.37 29.90 -3.18
C ILE A 73 7.57 29.04 -2.79
N PHE A 74 7.47 27.75 -3.08
CA PHE A 74 8.55 26.78 -2.86
C PHE A 74 9.37 26.67 -4.14
N LYS A 75 10.60 27.17 -4.12
CA LYS A 75 11.53 27.06 -5.25
C LYS A 75 12.49 25.90 -5.03
N LYS A 76 12.61 25.02 -6.04
CA LYS A 76 13.63 23.97 -6.11
C LYS A 76 14.07 23.75 -7.56
N PRO A 77 15.34 23.37 -7.82
CA PRO A 77 15.89 23.30 -9.19
C PRO A 77 15.21 22.30 -10.13
N ASN A 78 14.41 21.36 -9.61
CA ASN A 78 13.91 20.20 -10.38
C ASN A 78 12.37 20.05 -10.38
N PHE A 79 11.63 21.12 -10.11
CA PHE A 79 10.16 21.10 -10.28
C PHE A 79 9.78 21.61 -11.68
N LEU A 80 8.82 20.95 -12.32
CA LEU A 80 8.24 21.38 -13.60
C LEU A 80 7.47 22.72 -13.47
N LYS A 81 6.99 23.07 -12.27
CA LYS A 81 6.37 24.36 -11.89
C LYS A 81 6.57 24.64 -10.40
N ASP A 82 6.77 25.91 -10.04
CA ASP A 82 6.84 26.35 -8.64
C ASP A 82 5.56 26.01 -7.87
N LEU A 83 5.69 25.43 -6.65
CA LEU A 83 4.54 25.17 -5.80
C LEU A 83 4.15 26.45 -5.06
N GLN A 84 2.94 26.94 -5.32
CA GLN A 84 2.39 28.13 -4.68
C GLN A 84 1.32 27.75 -3.65
N LEU A 85 1.46 28.26 -2.42
CA LEU A 85 0.49 28.08 -1.34
C LEU A 85 -0.01 29.45 -0.89
N ASN A 86 -1.33 29.63 -0.88
CA ASN A 86 -1.98 30.78 -0.25
C ASN A 86 -2.41 30.40 1.17
N ALA A 87 -2.26 31.33 2.11
CA ALA A 87 -2.55 31.11 3.51
C ALA A 87 -3.08 32.36 4.19
N VAL A 88 -3.90 32.16 5.22
CA VAL A 88 -4.44 33.23 6.07
C VAL A 88 -3.94 33.04 7.49
N ILE A 89 -3.40 34.10 8.09
CA ILE A 89 -2.86 34.05 9.45
C ILE A 89 -4.02 34.01 10.45
N ARG A 90 -4.20 32.85 11.10
CA ARG A 90 -5.26 32.63 12.11
C ARG A 90 -4.89 33.10 13.52
N HIS A 91 -3.61 32.99 13.87
CA HIS A 91 -3.05 33.44 15.15
C HIS A 91 -1.71 34.11 14.89
N GLY A 92 -1.64 35.44 15.06
CA GLY A 92 -0.38 36.18 15.08
C GLY A 92 0.15 36.21 16.51
N ALA A 93 0.87 35.17 16.95
CA ALA A 93 1.51 35.20 18.26
C ALA A 93 2.92 35.77 18.13
N LEU A 94 3.19 36.87 18.84
CA LEU A 94 4.51 37.47 18.99
C LEU A 94 5.35 36.56 19.91
N LEU A 95 5.88 35.46 19.37
CA LEU A 95 6.67 34.49 20.13
C LEU A 95 8.12 34.97 20.20
N LYS A 96 8.38 35.91 21.13
CA LYS A 96 9.70 36.47 21.51
C LYS A 96 10.50 37.14 20.39
N THR A 97 10.84 38.41 20.60
CA THR A 97 11.98 39.06 19.95
C THR A 97 13.26 38.34 20.37
N GLN A 98 13.84 37.51 19.50
CA GLN A 98 15.23 37.12 19.69
C GLN A 98 16.11 38.31 19.32
N LYS A 99 17.01 38.66 20.25
CA LYS A 99 18.01 39.75 20.19
C LYS A 99 18.34 40.23 18.78
N GLU A 100 18.32 41.55 18.61
CA GLU A 100 18.92 42.28 17.51
C GLU A 100 20.30 41.68 17.16
N LYS A 101 20.37 40.95 16.06
CA LYS A 101 21.61 40.75 15.32
C LYS A 101 21.49 41.56 14.05
N LYS A 102 22.27 42.63 13.96
CA LYS A 102 22.36 43.55 12.81
C LYS A 102 21.11 44.40 12.53
N GLY A 103 20.48 44.99 13.56
CA GLY A 103 19.44 46.03 13.36
C GLY A 103 18.09 45.55 12.79
N HIS A 104 17.85 44.24 12.69
CA HIS A 104 16.57 43.69 12.20
C HIS A 104 15.83 42.92 13.31
N ALA A 105 14.53 43.16 13.43
CA ALA A 105 13.64 42.40 14.29
C ALA A 105 13.29 41.04 13.66
N TYR A 106 13.49 39.96 14.41
CA TYR A 106 13.14 38.60 13.98
C TYR A 106 11.80 38.20 14.58
N TYR A 107 10.87 37.77 13.73
CA TYR A 107 9.55 37.31 14.15
C TYR A 107 9.42 35.80 13.92
N GLN A 108 9.09 35.07 14.98
CA GLN A 108 8.76 33.64 14.89
C GLN A 108 7.28 33.48 14.57
N LEU A 109 6.97 32.94 13.39
CA LEU A 109 5.59 32.70 12.97
C LEU A 109 5.13 31.30 13.40
N GLY A 110 4.13 31.24 14.26
CA GLY A 110 3.34 30.04 14.54
C GLY A 110 2.04 30.07 13.74
N CYS A 111 2.05 29.59 12.49
CA CYS A 111 0.85 29.56 11.66
C CYS A 111 0.28 28.14 11.56
N GLU A 112 -1.00 27.99 11.93
CA GLU A 112 -1.82 26.87 11.47
C GLU A 112 -2.41 27.20 10.10
N PHE A 113 -2.07 26.39 9.10
CA PHE A 113 -2.48 26.61 7.73
C PHE A 113 -3.74 25.80 7.43
N LEU A 114 -4.76 26.46 6.87
CA LEU A 114 -5.91 25.78 6.27
C LEU A 114 -5.74 25.80 4.76
N PHE A 115 -5.18 24.73 4.21
CA PHE A 115 -4.94 24.61 2.77
C PHE A 115 -6.27 24.62 2.02
N THR A 116 -6.51 25.60 1.15
CA THR A 116 -7.75 25.70 0.37
C THR A 116 -7.72 24.86 -0.91
N ASN A 117 -6.55 24.52 -1.43
CA ASN A 117 -6.40 23.72 -2.65
C ASN A 117 -6.16 22.22 -2.36
N HIS A 118 -6.99 21.36 -2.94
CA HIS A 118 -6.90 19.90 -2.87
C HIS A 118 -5.59 19.36 -3.47
N GLU A 119 -5.08 19.97 -4.54
CA GLU A 119 -3.84 19.54 -5.21
C GLU A 119 -2.62 19.73 -4.31
N ALA A 120 -2.53 20.88 -3.64
CA ALA A 120 -1.47 21.20 -2.69
C ALA A 120 -1.41 20.20 -1.52
N ARG A 121 -2.58 19.78 -1.00
CA ARG A 121 -2.67 18.74 0.04
C ARG A 121 -2.14 17.40 -0.46
N SER A 122 -2.47 17.02 -1.70
CA SER A 122 -2.01 15.76 -2.30
C SER A 122 -0.49 15.78 -2.58
N LEU A 123 0.03 16.93 -3.02
CA LEU A 123 1.43 17.09 -3.38
C LEU A 123 2.32 17.04 -2.13
N ILE A 124 1.93 17.71 -1.05
CA ILE A 124 2.63 17.67 0.24
C ILE A 124 2.56 16.26 0.86
N ALA A 125 1.43 15.55 0.72
CA ALA A 125 1.31 14.16 1.19
C ALA A 125 2.25 13.21 0.43
N ARG A 126 2.35 13.37 -0.90
CA ARG A 126 3.32 12.63 -1.74
C ARG A 126 4.75 13.00 -1.39
N TRP A 127 5.03 14.29 -1.19
CA TRP A 127 6.36 14.82 -0.90
C TRP A 127 6.85 14.40 0.49
N SER A 128 5.99 14.45 1.52
CA SER A 128 6.31 13.97 2.86
C SER A 128 6.52 12.45 2.92
N ALA A 129 5.82 11.66 2.09
CA ALA A 129 6.11 10.23 1.97
C ALA A 129 7.46 9.97 1.28
N MET A 130 7.79 10.73 0.23
CA MET A 130 9.01 10.58 -0.55
C MET A 130 10.26 11.09 0.19
N GLU A 131 10.16 12.21 0.90
CA GLU A 131 11.24 12.75 1.72
C GLU A 131 11.35 12.02 3.06
N LEU A 132 10.26 11.46 3.62
CA LEU A 132 10.38 10.49 4.70
C LEU A 132 11.15 9.26 4.21
N ALA A 133 10.87 8.74 3.00
CA ALA A 133 11.65 7.65 2.43
C ALA A 133 13.15 8.01 2.28
N LYS A 134 13.48 9.22 1.78
CA LYS A 134 14.87 9.70 1.68
C LYS A 134 15.54 10.02 3.03
N PHE A 135 14.77 10.51 4.01
CA PHE A 135 15.25 10.76 5.36
C PHE A 135 15.52 9.44 6.10
N LEU A 136 14.64 8.47 5.91
CA LEU A 136 14.85 7.09 6.33
C LEU A 136 16.11 6.57 5.64
N GLU A 137 16.31 6.82 4.35
CA GLU A 137 17.53 6.44 3.61
C GLU A 137 18.86 6.93 4.24
N ARG A 138 18.87 8.07 4.93
CA ARG A 138 20.09 8.75 5.38
C ARG A 138 20.56 8.46 6.81
N ARG A 139 19.76 7.79 7.66
CA ARG A 139 20.17 7.42 9.03
C ARG A 139 19.97 5.94 9.31
N ASN A 140 21.05 5.16 9.20
CA ASN A 140 21.05 3.71 9.39
C ASN A 140 20.43 3.28 10.75
N SER A 141 20.66 4.01 11.85
CA SER A 141 20.12 3.61 13.17
C SER A 141 18.61 3.84 13.37
N ILE A 142 17.97 4.68 12.55
CA ILE A 142 16.51 4.92 12.57
C ILE A 142 15.80 4.04 11.54
N LYS A 143 16.46 3.71 10.42
CA LYS A 143 15.99 2.66 9.49
C LYS A 143 15.73 1.37 10.24
N ASP A 144 16.70 0.85 10.96
CA ASP A 144 16.60 -0.47 11.58
C ASP A 144 15.43 -0.53 12.58
N ARG A 145 15.21 0.54 13.37
CA ARG A 145 14.07 0.62 14.31
C ARG A 145 12.71 0.78 13.61
N LEU A 146 12.63 1.54 12.52
CA LEU A 146 11.38 1.72 11.79
C LEU A 146 11.05 0.52 10.92
N ILE A 147 12.03 -0.06 10.26
CA ILE A 147 11.90 -1.27 9.45
C ILE A 147 11.54 -2.46 10.36
N THR A 148 12.22 -2.63 11.51
CA THR A 148 11.76 -3.52 12.59
C THR A 148 10.31 -3.22 12.99
N PHE A 149 9.93 -1.95 13.19
CA PHE A 149 8.54 -1.57 13.49
C PHE A 149 7.55 -1.87 12.35
N PHE A 150 7.97 -1.90 11.09
CA PHE A 150 7.17 -2.28 9.93
C PHE A 150 6.95 -3.80 9.84
N PHE A 151 7.97 -4.59 10.17
CA PHE A 151 8.00 -6.03 9.87
C PHE A 151 7.94 -6.97 11.09
N THR A 152 8.04 -6.47 12.33
CA THR A 152 8.07 -7.31 13.55
C THR A 152 6.89 -7.14 14.51
N ARG A 153 6.12 -6.04 14.43
CA ARG A 153 4.95 -5.82 15.32
C ARG A 153 3.67 -6.36 14.69
N LYS A 154 2.89 -7.12 15.46
CA LYS A 154 1.52 -7.54 15.09
C LYS A 154 0.73 -6.33 14.57
N ILE A 155 0.08 -6.48 13.41
CA ILE A 155 -0.78 -5.44 12.85
C ILE A 155 -2.12 -5.48 13.58
N GLY A 156 -2.17 -4.83 14.74
CA GLY A 156 -3.39 -4.73 15.53
C GLY A 156 -4.04 -6.09 15.80
N GLN A 157 -5.33 -6.19 15.48
CA GLN A 157 -6.19 -7.35 15.74
C GLN A 157 -6.27 -8.36 14.58
N TRP A 158 -5.39 -8.27 13.58
CA TRP A 158 -5.49 -9.06 12.35
C TRP A 158 -4.48 -10.22 12.36
N ASP A 159 -4.99 -11.42 12.07
CA ASP A 159 -4.18 -12.61 11.80
C ASP A 159 -4.25 -12.91 10.29
N PHE A 160 -3.10 -13.29 9.71
CA PHE A 160 -2.91 -13.50 8.28
C PHE A 160 -2.55 -14.96 8.05
N TYR A 161 -3.29 -15.66 7.19
CA TYR A 161 -3.09 -17.09 6.95
C TYR A 161 -3.85 -17.55 5.67
N PRO A 162 -3.48 -18.68 5.05
CA PRO A 162 -4.28 -19.32 4.01
C PRO A 162 -5.65 -19.68 4.56
N VAL A 163 -6.72 -19.55 3.78
CA VAL A 163 -8.08 -19.93 4.22
C VAL A 163 -8.07 -21.34 4.78
N LYS A 164 -8.86 -21.59 5.84
CA LYS A 164 -8.90 -22.88 6.56
C LYS A 164 -10.22 -23.63 6.40
N ASN A 165 -11.24 -22.96 5.87
CA ASN A 165 -12.58 -23.49 5.72
C ASN A 165 -13.33 -22.72 4.64
N PHE A 166 -14.45 -23.30 4.20
CA PHE A 166 -15.28 -22.74 3.15
C PHE A 166 -15.84 -21.35 3.47
N GLN A 167 -16.26 -21.13 4.72
CA GLN A 167 -16.84 -19.85 5.15
C GLN A 167 -15.83 -18.70 4.98
N ASP A 168 -14.56 -18.93 5.32
CA ASP A 168 -13.49 -17.95 5.16
C ASP A 168 -13.20 -17.66 3.68
N LEU A 169 -13.24 -18.69 2.82
CA LEU A 169 -13.12 -18.54 1.36
C LEU A 169 -14.27 -17.69 0.78
N GLN A 170 -15.53 -18.02 1.12
CA GLN A 170 -16.71 -17.27 0.68
C GLN A 170 -16.69 -15.80 1.12
N ARG A 171 -16.25 -15.54 2.36
CA ARG A 171 -16.09 -14.16 2.86
C ARG A 171 -14.96 -13.42 2.13
N GLY A 172 -13.89 -14.11 1.76
CA GLY A 172 -12.84 -13.58 0.88
C GLY A 172 -13.40 -13.12 -0.45
N PHE A 173 -14.14 -13.98 -1.16
CA PHE A 173 -14.78 -13.65 -2.44
C PHE A 173 -15.82 -12.52 -2.32
N SER A 174 -16.60 -12.50 -1.24
CA SER A 174 -17.49 -11.37 -0.93
C SER A 174 -16.73 -10.05 -0.77
N LEU A 175 -15.54 -10.07 -0.14
CA LEU A 175 -14.71 -8.87 -0.01
C LEU A 175 -14.14 -8.42 -1.36
N VAL A 176 -13.72 -9.35 -2.23
CA VAL A 176 -13.29 -9.03 -3.60
C VAL A 176 -14.43 -8.33 -4.33
N TYR A 177 -15.63 -8.92 -4.33
CA TYR A 177 -16.82 -8.32 -4.93
C TYR A 177 -17.04 -6.89 -4.44
N GLN A 178 -17.08 -6.69 -3.13
CA GLN A 178 -17.35 -5.37 -2.54
C GLN A 178 -16.32 -4.32 -2.96
N GLU A 179 -15.02 -4.66 -2.97
CA GLU A 179 -13.97 -3.70 -3.32
C GLU A 179 -13.83 -3.49 -4.82
N TYR A 180 -14.16 -4.49 -5.64
CA TYR A 180 -14.13 -4.39 -7.10
C TYR A 180 -15.34 -3.59 -7.60
N LEU A 181 -16.52 -3.81 -7.03
CA LEU A 181 -17.73 -3.03 -7.32
C LEU A 181 -17.50 -1.54 -6.99
N LYS A 182 -16.94 -1.22 -5.82
CA LYS A 182 -16.59 0.17 -5.42
C LYS A 182 -15.62 0.87 -6.37
N ARG A 183 -14.85 0.10 -7.15
CA ARG A 183 -13.87 0.62 -8.12
C ARG A 183 -14.40 0.62 -9.56
N GLY A 184 -15.63 0.12 -9.77
CA GLY A 184 -16.23 -0.01 -11.10
C GLY A 184 -15.58 -1.10 -11.96
N TYR A 185 -14.93 -2.10 -11.35
CA TYR A 185 -14.30 -3.20 -12.08
C TYR A 185 -15.30 -4.29 -12.51
N ILE A 186 -16.41 -4.41 -11.78
CA ILE A 186 -17.44 -5.42 -12.01
C ILE A 186 -18.83 -4.77 -11.85
N ALA A 187 -19.84 -5.37 -12.47
CA ALA A 187 -21.23 -5.03 -12.23
C ALA A 187 -21.73 -5.60 -10.89
N ALA A 188 -22.79 -5.01 -10.35
CA ALA A 188 -23.45 -5.55 -9.17
C ALA A 188 -24.09 -6.91 -9.50
N ASN A 189 -24.00 -7.86 -8.58
CA ASN A 189 -24.67 -9.14 -8.66
C ASN A 189 -25.29 -9.54 -7.32
N HIS A 190 -26.28 -10.41 -7.38
CA HIS A 190 -26.64 -11.28 -6.27
C HIS A 190 -25.96 -12.62 -6.55
N PRO A 191 -25.26 -13.24 -5.58
CA PRO A 191 -25.33 -13.06 -4.13
C PRO A 191 -24.27 -12.10 -3.53
N LYS A 192 -23.72 -11.14 -4.29
CA LYS A 192 -22.65 -10.21 -3.85
C LYS A 192 -21.32 -10.92 -3.61
N THR A 193 -20.96 -11.81 -4.54
CA THR A 193 -19.70 -12.57 -4.53
C THR A 193 -18.99 -12.45 -5.86
N PHE A 194 -17.67 -12.64 -5.85
CA PHE A 194 -16.84 -12.64 -7.05
C PHE A 194 -15.72 -13.67 -6.93
N PHE A 195 -15.69 -14.59 -7.88
CA PHE A 195 -14.66 -15.58 -8.10
C PHE A 195 -14.51 -15.78 -9.61
N ASN A 196 -13.36 -16.27 -10.06
CA ASN A 196 -13.12 -16.68 -11.43
C ASN A 196 -12.75 -18.16 -11.48
N PHE A 197 -12.66 -18.72 -12.69
CA PHE A 197 -12.33 -20.12 -12.91
C PHE A 197 -11.06 -20.51 -12.16
N HIS A 198 -10.00 -19.72 -12.33
CA HIS A 198 -8.68 -20.06 -11.81
C HIS A 198 -8.58 -20.06 -10.28
N CYS A 199 -9.29 -19.17 -9.59
CA CYS A 199 -9.27 -19.14 -8.13
C CYS A 199 -10.10 -20.26 -7.48
N LEU A 200 -10.90 -21.00 -8.27
CA LEU A 200 -11.62 -22.19 -7.82
C LEU A 200 -10.87 -23.48 -8.10
N LEU A 201 -9.73 -23.45 -8.81
CA LEU A 201 -8.94 -24.65 -9.08
C LEU A 201 -8.38 -25.26 -7.78
N PRO A 202 -8.30 -26.59 -7.67
CA PRO A 202 -7.93 -27.27 -6.42
C PRO A 202 -6.49 -26.99 -5.97
N TYR A 203 -5.63 -26.49 -6.87
CA TYR A 203 -4.26 -26.06 -6.57
C TYR A 203 -4.12 -24.55 -6.31
N ALA A 204 -5.15 -23.73 -6.54
CA ALA A 204 -5.14 -22.32 -6.19
C ALA A 204 -5.19 -22.10 -4.66
N TRP A 205 -4.49 -21.08 -4.19
CA TRP A 205 -4.42 -20.70 -2.77
C TRP A 205 -5.11 -19.36 -2.57
N THR A 206 -5.87 -19.22 -1.50
CA THR A 206 -6.42 -17.94 -1.07
C THR A 206 -5.96 -17.65 0.35
N PHE A 207 -5.50 -16.44 0.60
CA PHE A 207 -5.02 -15.96 1.88
C PHE A 207 -5.90 -14.83 2.35
N ILE A 208 -6.17 -14.78 3.64
CA ILE A 208 -7.04 -13.78 4.25
C ILE A 208 -6.36 -13.12 5.44
N ALA A 209 -6.84 -11.91 5.75
CA ALA A 209 -6.58 -11.24 7.00
C ALA A 209 -7.88 -11.21 7.81
N LYS A 210 -7.97 -11.97 8.89
CA LYS A 210 -9.16 -12.10 9.73
C LYS A 210 -8.89 -11.53 11.12
N ASN A 211 -9.87 -10.83 11.69
CA ASN A 211 -9.80 -10.40 13.09
C ASN A 211 -10.51 -11.39 14.03
N LYS A 212 -10.39 -11.15 15.34
CA LYS A 212 -11.05 -11.98 16.36
C LYS A 212 -12.57 -12.04 16.28
N THR A 213 -13.22 -11.05 15.66
CA THR A 213 -14.69 -11.05 15.47
C THR A 213 -15.12 -11.78 14.21
N GLY A 214 -14.18 -12.37 13.46
CA GLY A 214 -14.45 -13.07 12.21
C GLY A 214 -14.58 -12.21 10.96
N GLN A 215 -14.32 -10.90 11.07
CA GLN A 215 -14.31 -9.99 9.93
C GLN A 215 -13.09 -10.25 9.04
N ILE A 216 -13.29 -10.29 7.72
CA ILE A 216 -12.21 -10.30 6.73
C ILE A 216 -11.84 -8.86 6.34
N GLY A 217 -10.59 -8.48 6.59
CA GLY A 217 -10.04 -7.15 6.29
C GLY A 217 -9.30 -7.09 4.96
N GLY A 218 -8.86 -8.24 4.45
CA GLY A 218 -8.20 -8.35 3.15
C GLY A 218 -8.05 -9.78 2.68
N THR A 219 -7.77 -9.92 1.38
CA THR A 219 -7.62 -11.18 0.67
C THR A 219 -6.62 -11.03 -0.46
N ILE A 220 -5.92 -12.11 -0.80
CA ILE A 220 -5.03 -12.27 -1.95
C ILE A 220 -5.03 -13.74 -2.37
N SER A 221 -4.93 -14.04 -3.65
CA SER A 221 -4.84 -15.41 -4.16
C SER A 221 -3.54 -15.65 -4.92
N LEU A 222 -3.01 -16.86 -4.83
CA LEU A 222 -1.91 -17.39 -5.62
C LEU A 222 -2.43 -18.54 -6.47
N ILE A 223 -2.22 -18.47 -7.77
CA ILE A 223 -2.67 -19.45 -8.75
C ILE A 223 -1.41 -20.04 -9.39
N PRO A 224 -0.91 -21.18 -8.92
CA PRO A 224 0.17 -21.88 -9.59
C PRO A 224 -0.24 -22.25 -11.02
N ASP A 225 0.67 -22.11 -11.97
CA ASP A 225 0.45 -22.47 -13.36
C ASP A 225 0.31 -23.99 -13.50
N HIS A 226 -0.62 -24.41 -14.35
CA HIS A 226 -0.89 -25.81 -14.62
C HIS A 226 -1.16 -26.00 -16.10
N THR A 227 -0.55 -27.01 -16.70
CA THR A 227 -0.56 -27.23 -18.16
C THR A 227 -1.97 -27.33 -18.75
N SER A 228 -2.93 -27.89 -18.02
CA SER A 228 -4.31 -28.06 -18.49
C SER A 228 -5.19 -26.81 -18.39
N HIS A 229 -4.79 -25.80 -17.63
CA HIS A 229 -5.68 -24.69 -17.24
C HIS A 229 -5.05 -23.30 -17.42
N GLY A 230 -3.72 -23.23 -17.52
CA GLY A 230 -2.95 -22.01 -17.62
C GLY A 230 -3.15 -21.06 -16.44
N LEU A 231 -2.88 -19.80 -16.69
CA LEU A 231 -3.00 -18.67 -15.77
C LEU A 231 -4.08 -17.70 -16.27
N PRO A 232 -4.72 -16.92 -15.38
CA PRO A 232 -5.65 -15.87 -15.79
C PRO A 232 -5.08 -14.91 -16.86
N ALA A 233 -3.81 -14.55 -16.74
CA ALA A 233 -3.12 -13.64 -17.64
C ALA A 233 -2.88 -14.19 -19.06
N ASP A 234 -3.02 -15.51 -19.30
CA ASP A 234 -2.85 -16.09 -20.64
C ASP A 234 -3.80 -15.51 -21.67
N LYS A 235 -4.97 -15.02 -21.25
CA LYS A 235 -5.94 -14.38 -22.15
C LYS A 235 -5.39 -13.13 -22.84
N ILE A 236 -4.35 -12.50 -22.28
CA ILE A 236 -3.78 -11.24 -22.78
C ILE A 236 -2.29 -11.36 -23.05
N PHE A 237 -1.56 -12.12 -22.23
CA PHE A 237 -0.10 -12.14 -22.17
C PHE A 237 0.46 -13.57 -22.32
N SER A 238 -0.20 -14.39 -23.15
CA SER A 238 0.22 -15.77 -23.42
C SER A 238 1.65 -15.84 -23.93
N ASP A 239 2.10 -14.89 -24.76
CA ASP A 239 3.43 -14.95 -25.38
C ASP A 239 4.54 -14.77 -24.35
N GLU A 240 4.36 -13.76 -23.47
CA GLU A 240 5.27 -13.49 -22.36
C GLU A 240 5.33 -14.67 -21.38
N LEU A 241 4.18 -15.28 -21.05
CA LEU A 241 4.11 -16.44 -20.15
C LEU A 241 4.66 -17.71 -20.80
N ASN A 242 4.37 -17.95 -22.08
CA ASN A 242 4.90 -19.09 -22.83
C ASN A 242 6.42 -19.02 -22.98
N SER A 243 7.00 -17.82 -23.11
CA SER A 243 8.45 -17.64 -23.07
C SER A 243 9.06 -18.17 -21.76
N LEU A 244 8.39 -17.94 -20.61
CA LEU A 244 8.83 -18.47 -19.32
C LEU A 244 8.59 -19.99 -19.20
N ARG A 245 7.45 -20.49 -19.68
CA ARG A 245 7.16 -21.94 -19.71
C ARG A 245 8.16 -22.72 -20.56
N ASN A 246 8.54 -22.17 -21.72
CA ASN A 246 9.52 -22.76 -22.63
C ASN A 246 10.93 -22.81 -22.01
N GLN A 247 11.21 -21.95 -21.03
CA GLN A 247 12.43 -22.01 -20.21
C GLN A 247 12.32 -23.02 -19.05
N GLY A 248 11.22 -23.77 -18.95
CA GLY A 248 10.96 -24.73 -17.89
C GLY A 248 10.65 -24.11 -16.52
N ARG A 249 10.28 -22.83 -16.48
CA ARG A 249 10.07 -22.11 -15.20
C ARG A 249 8.70 -22.41 -14.60
N LYS A 250 8.65 -22.55 -13.28
CA LYS A 250 7.42 -22.71 -12.50
C LYS A 250 6.83 -21.35 -12.15
N ILE A 251 5.72 -21.00 -12.78
CA ILE A 251 5.09 -19.68 -12.64
C ILE A 251 3.89 -19.79 -11.69
N GLY A 252 3.62 -18.74 -10.92
CA GLY A 252 2.32 -18.55 -10.28
C GLY A 252 1.81 -17.14 -10.46
N GLU A 253 0.53 -16.98 -10.76
CA GLU A 253 -0.11 -15.67 -10.84
C GLU A 253 -0.70 -15.26 -9.50
N VAL A 254 -0.45 -14.01 -9.10
CA VAL A 254 -1.02 -13.42 -7.89
C VAL A 254 -2.20 -12.52 -8.28
N GLY A 255 -3.37 -12.81 -7.74
CA GLY A 255 -4.62 -12.17 -8.12
C GLY A 255 -5.56 -11.94 -6.94
N MET A 256 -6.79 -11.54 -7.24
CA MET A 256 -7.89 -11.40 -6.27
C MET A 256 -7.54 -10.54 -5.05
N LEU A 257 -6.62 -9.59 -5.21
CA LEU A 257 -6.18 -8.71 -4.13
C LEU A 257 -7.25 -7.69 -3.79
N ALA A 258 -7.77 -7.75 -2.57
CA ALA A 258 -8.71 -6.76 -2.04
C ALA A 258 -8.44 -6.45 -0.56
N THR A 259 -8.70 -5.22 -0.15
CA THR A 259 -8.60 -4.77 1.24
C THR A 259 -9.77 -3.88 1.58
N ASN A 260 -10.45 -4.14 2.69
CA ASN A 260 -11.56 -3.30 3.14
C ASN A 260 -11.04 -1.91 3.49
N LYS A 261 -11.30 -0.90 2.65
CA LYS A 261 -10.81 0.47 2.86
C LYS A 261 -11.30 1.08 4.18
N ALA A 262 -12.45 0.66 4.69
CA ALA A 262 -13.05 1.23 5.90
C ALA A 262 -12.18 1.02 7.15
N ILE A 263 -11.39 -0.06 7.21
CA ILE A 263 -10.55 -0.37 8.38
C ILE A 263 -9.35 0.58 8.53
N PHE A 264 -9.04 1.38 7.49
CA PHE A 264 -7.91 2.32 7.48
C PHE A 264 -8.33 3.80 7.60
N LYS A 265 -9.64 4.09 7.71
CA LYS A 265 -10.17 5.48 7.68
C LYS A 265 -9.85 6.30 8.95
N ASN A 266 -9.49 5.67 10.07
CA ASN A 266 -9.29 6.34 11.36
C ASN A 266 -7.83 6.79 11.64
N GLY A 267 -6.90 6.54 10.71
CA GLY A 267 -5.52 7.01 10.83
C GLY A 267 -5.35 8.44 10.34
N ARG A 268 -4.65 9.31 11.09
CA ARG A 268 -4.12 10.58 10.53
C ARG A 268 -3.43 10.26 9.19
N PHE A 269 -3.78 10.97 8.11
CA PHE A 269 -3.50 10.64 6.70
C PHE A 269 -2.19 9.87 6.39
N VAL A 270 -1.07 10.24 7.00
CA VAL A 270 0.24 9.56 6.81
C VAL A 270 0.28 8.16 7.44
N LEU A 271 -0.26 8.00 8.65
CA LEU A 271 -0.34 6.72 9.37
C LEU A 271 -1.33 5.75 8.72
N GLY A 272 -2.40 6.25 8.09
CA GLY A 272 -3.37 5.43 7.36
C GLY A 272 -2.75 4.70 6.17
N ASN A 273 -1.95 5.42 5.37
CA ASN A 273 -1.24 4.84 4.22
C ASN A 273 -0.17 3.83 4.66
N VAL A 274 0.60 4.17 5.70
CA VAL A 274 1.60 3.25 6.29
C VAL A 274 0.94 1.98 6.83
N SER A 275 -0.17 2.09 7.57
CA SER A 275 -0.87 0.92 8.13
C SER A 275 -1.43 0.03 7.03
N LYS A 276 -1.97 0.62 5.96
CA LYS A 276 -2.43 -0.12 4.79
C LYS A 276 -1.28 -0.85 4.08
N MET A 277 -0.13 -0.20 3.91
CA MET A 277 1.06 -0.83 3.31
C MET A 277 1.56 -2.01 4.13
N LYS A 278 1.68 -1.85 5.46
CA LYS A 278 2.04 -2.96 6.35
C LYS A 278 1.06 -4.13 6.22
N PHE A 279 -0.23 -3.83 6.20
CA PHE A 279 -1.29 -4.83 6.08
C PHE A 279 -1.18 -5.62 4.77
N LEU A 280 -0.96 -4.92 3.65
CA LEU A 280 -0.71 -5.56 2.36
C LEU A 280 0.55 -6.42 2.39
N PHE A 281 1.65 -5.93 2.95
CA PHE A 281 2.89 -6.70 3.03
C PHE A 281 2.76 -7.98 3.86
N GLN A 282 1.92 -8.02 4.90
CA GLN A 282 1.63 -9.27 5.61
C GLN A 282 0.84 -10.27 4.73
N LEU A 283 -0.16 -9.81 3.96
CA LEU A 283 -0.85 -10.67 3.00
C LEU A 283 0.11 -11.21 1.93
N PHE A 284 0.94 -10.33 1.35
CA PHE A 284 1.97 -10.73 0.40
C PHE A 284 2.97 -11.71 1.01
N ARG A 285 3.33 -11.56 2.29
CA ARG A 285 4.24 -12.47 2.98
C ARG A 285 3.68 -13.89 3.05
N GLU A 286 2.45 -14.06 3.52
CA GLU A 286 1.86 -15.41 3.60
C GLU A 286 1.78 -16.06 2.22
N MET A 287 1.34 -15.29 1.22
CA MET A 287 1.29 -15.74 -0.17
C MET A 287 2.69 -16.11 -0.73
N PHE A 288 3.68 -15.26 -0.51
CA PHE A 288 5.04 -15.44 -1.00
C PHE A 288 5.73 -16.65 -0.35
N LEU A 289 5.48 -16.87 0.95
CA LEU A 289 6.00 -18.02 1.67
C LEU A 289 5.42 -19.33 1.12
N ALA A 290 4.13 -19.35 0.76
CA ALA A 290 3.52 -20.48 0.08
C ALA A 290 4.09 -20.69 -1.33
N ALA A 291 4.24 -19.61 -2.12
CA ALA A 291 4.86 -19.68 -3.45
C ALA A 291 6.25 -20.33 -3.41
N ARG A 292 7.06 -19.98 -2.40
CA ARG A 292 8.37 -20.59 -2.18
C ARG A 292 8.29 -22.06 -1.77
N ALA A 293 7.35 -22.42 -0.90
CA ALA A 293 7.15 -23.80 -0.49
C ALA A 293 6.70 -24.71 -1.64
N LEU A 294 5.93 -24.15 -2.59
CA LEU A 294 5.56 -24.80 -3.85
C LEU A 294 6.72 -24.87 -4.86
N GLY A 295 7.86 -24.26 -4.55
CA GLY A 295 9.03 -24.22 -5.43
C GLY A 295 8.79 -23.43 -6.72
N LEU A 296 7.96 -22.38 -6.68
CA LEU A 296 7.79 -21.49 -7.81
C LEU A 296 9.08 -20.71 -8.08
N ASP A 297 9.37 -20.49 -9.36
CA ASP A 297 10.49 -19.68 -9.83
C ASP A 297 10.07 -18.21 -9.99
N ASP A 298 8.84 -18.00 -10.45
CA ASP A 298 8.33 -16.70 -10.87
C ASP A 298 6.94 -16.42 -10.33
N LEU A 299 6.73 -15.20 -9.88
CA LEU A 299 5.41 -14.65 -9.61
C LEU A 299 5.02 -13.64 -10.69
N ALA A 300 3.83 -13.81 -11.24
CA ALA A 300 3.23 -12.89 -12.19
C ALA A 300 2.11 -12.07 -11.54
N ILE A 301 1.96 -10.81 -11.93
CA ILE A 301 0.81 -9.97 -11.60
C ILE A 301 0.36 -9.20 -12.84
N THR A 302 -0.96 -9.11 -13.03
CA THR A 302 -1.56 -8.24 -14.04
C THR A 302 -2.13 -7.01 -13.34
N VAL A 303 -1.54 -5.84 -13.61
CA VAL A 303 -1.86 -4.61 -12.86
C VAL A 303 -2.18 -3.45 -13.78
N ASN A 304 -2.95 -2.48 -13.27
CA ASN A 304 -3.09 -1.20 -13.94
C ASN A 304 -1.72 -0.48 -13.98
N PRO A 305 -1.31 0.13 -15.10
CA PRO A 305 -0.02 0.85 -15.23
C PRO A 305 0.26 1.87 -14.12
N ASN A 306 -0.79 2.50 -13.57
CA ASN A 306 -0.67 3.43 -12.45
C ASN A 306 -0.12 2.80 -11.15
N HIS A 307 -0.06 1.47 -11.07
CA HIS A 307 0.46 0.71 -9.94
C HIS A 307 1.85 0.10 -10.18
N VAL A 308 2.47 0.29 -11.35
CA VAL A 308 3.79 -0.29 -11.64
C VAL A 308 4.85 0.16 -10.63
N ALA A 309 4.87 1.44 -10.28
CA ALA A 309 5.86 1.99 -9.35
C ALA A 309 5.79 1.33 -7.96
N ILE A 310 4.59 1.03 -7.45
CA ILE A 310 4.44 0.40 -6.14
C ILE A 310 4.93 -1.06 -6.16
N TYR A 311 4.68 -1.79 -7.25
CA TYR A 311 5.09 -3.19 -7.37
C TYR A 311 6.58 -3.39 -7.66
N ARG A 312 7.26 -2.38 -8.23
CA ARG A 312 8.73 -2.38 -8.31
C ARG A 312 9.41 -2.45 -6.94
N HIS A 313 8.80 -1.91 -5.89
CA HIS A 313 9.30 -2.05 -4.51
C HIS A 313 9.14 -3.47 -3.94
N LEU A 314 8.37 -4.33 -4.61
CA LEU A 314 8.24 -5.76 -4.32
C LEU A 314 9.01 -6.61 -5.35
N TYR A 315 9.96 -6.00 -6.07
CA TYR A 315 10.78 -6.65 -7.10
C TYR A 315 10.00 -7.22 -8.28
N PHE A 316 8.78 -6.74 -8.53
CA PHE A 316 8.08 -6.99 -9.78
C PHE A 316 8.51 -5.98 -10.85
N TYR A 317 8.85 -6.47 -12.04
CA TYR A 317 9.23 -5.66 -13.19
C TYR A 317 8.36 -6.00 -14.39
N PRO A 318 7.96 -5.03 -15.23
CA PRO A 318 7.16 -5.30 -16.43
C PRO A 318 7.90 -6.27 -17.37
N ILE A 319 7.16 -7.23 -17.93
CA ILE A 319 7.68 -8.17 -18.95
C ILE A 319 6.85 -8.19 -20.24
N GLY A 320 5.82 -7.35 -20.34
CA GLY A 320 5.01 -7.16 -21.53
C GLY A 320 4.60 -5.69 -21.70
N GLU A 321 4.09 -5.36 -22.87
CA GLU A 321 3.56 -4.03 -23.15
C GLU A 321 2.23 -3.77 -22.44
N VAL A 322 1.79 -2.51 -22.40
CA VAL A 322 0.46 -2.17 -21.88
C VAL A 322 -0.59 -2.61 -22.89
N ARG A 323 -1.47 -3.53 -22.50
CA ARG A 323 -2.60 -4.01 -23.33
C ARG A 323 -3.94 -3.64 -22.67
N GLN A 324 -5.00 -3.50 -23.46
CA GLN A 324 -6.35 -3.28 -22.91
C GLN A 324 -6.95 -4.60 -22.43
N TYR A 325 -7.55 -4.61 -21.23
CA TYR A 325 -8.17 -5.81 -20.68
C TYR A 325 -9.70 -5.75 -20.74
N SER A 326 -10.29 -6.52 -21.66
CA SER A 326 -11.74 -6.58 -21.88
C SER A 326 -12.54 -6.98 -20.63
N TYR A 327 -11.99 -7.85 -19.77
CA TYR A 327 -12.65 -8.31 -18.53
C TYR A 327 -12.75 -7.24 -17.43
N VAL A 328 -12.02 -6.13 -17.53
CA VAL A 328 -12.07 -5.03 -16.55
C VAL A 328 -12.41 -3.73 -17.28
N ASN A 329 -13.47 -3.74 -18.07
CA ASN A 329 -14.00 -2.57 -18.77
C ASN A 329 -12.95 -1.85 -19.65
N ASN A 330 -12.16 -2.62 -20.41
CA ASN A 330 -11.04 -2.13 -21.24
C ASN A 330 -9.98 -1.32 -20.48
N ALA A 331 -9.86 -1.52 -19.15
CA ALA A 331 -8.82 -0.88 -18.38
C ALA A 331 -7.43 -1.32 -18.89
N PRO A 332 -6.46 -0.39 -18.96
CA PRO A 332 -5.11 -0.74 -19.35
C PRO A 332 -4.49 -1.66 -18.28
N ALA A 333 -3.81 -2.70 -18.75
CA ALA A 333 -3.14 -3.69 -17.93
C ALA A 333 -1.71 -3.90 -18.42
N VAL A 334 -0.81 -4.22 -17.50
CA VAL A 334 0.58 -4.61 -17.78
C VAL A 334 0.91 -5.84 -16.95
N LEU A 335 1.55 -6.83 -17.59
CA LEU A 335 2.10 -7.99 -16.91
C LEU A 335 3.43 -7.63 -16.25
N MET A 336 3.56 -7.93 -14.97
CA MET A 336 4.82 -7.79 -14.24
C MET A 336 5.24 -9.12 -13.62
N ARG A 337 6.55 -9.37 -13.60
CA ARG A 337 7.19 -10.59 -13.11
C ARG A 337 8.11 -10.28 -11.94
N CYS A 338 8.09 -11.13 -10.93
CA CYS A 338 9.10 -11.21 -9.89
C CYS A 338 9.77 -12.59 -9.97
N ASN A 339 11.05 -12.61 -10.39
CA ASN A 339 11.90 -13.80 -10.27
C ASN A 339 12.29 -13.95 -8.80
N ILE A 340 11.87 -15.04 -8.16
CA ILE A 340 12.01 -15.22 -6.71
C ILE A 340 13.47 -15.26 -6.28
N GLU A 341 14.35 -15.90 -7.04
CA GLU A 341 15.77 -16.02 -6.69
C GLU A 341 16.53 -14.71 -6.94
N GLU A 342 16.24 -14.01 -8.03
CA GLU A 342 16.81 -12.66 -8.24
C GLU A 342 16.35 -11.68 -7.15
N ALA A 343 15.07 -11.72 -6.78
CA ALA A 343 14.54 -10.91 -5.69
C ALA A 343 15.23 -11.26 -4.37
N ARG A 344 15.46 -12.55 -4.08
CA ARG A 344 16.21 -13.03 -2.91
C ARG A 344 17.59 -12.41 -2.85
N GLN A 345 18.35 -12.48 -3.94
CA GLN A 345 19.71 -11.97 -4.00
C GLN A 345 19.76 -10.45 -3.83
N LYS A 346 18.91 -9.71 -4.54
CA LYS A 346 18.81 -8.23 -4.43
C LYS A 346 18.43 -7.81 -3.02
N VAL A 347 17.34 -8.36 -2.48
CA VAL A 347 16.85 -7.94 -1.16
C VAL A 347 17.82 -8.30 -0.03
N SER A 348 18.55 -9.41 -0.13
CA SER A 348 19.55 -9.79 0.88
C SER A 348 20.70 -8.78 1.00
N ARG A 349 21.03 -8.07 -0.10
CA ARG A 349 22.09 -7.05 -0.16
C ARG A 349 21.57 -5.66 0.16
N GLU A 350 20.33 -5.36 -0.23
CA GLU A 350 19.75 -4.01 -0.15
C GLU A 350 18.96 -3.76 1.16
N ASN A 351 18.27 -4.78 1.68
CA ASN A 351 17.32 -4.65 2.79
C ASN A 351 17.16 -5.96 3.58
N TYR A 352 18.05 -6.17 4.55
CA TYR A 352 18.10 -7.40 5.35
C TYR A 352 16.80 -7.71 6.13
N ASP A 353 16.06 -6.69 6.59
CA ASP A 353 14.79 -6.91 7.29
C ASP A 353 13.69 -7.38 6.33
N LEU A 354 13.62 -6.82 5.13
CA LEU A 354 12.70 -7.29 4.08
C LEU A 354 13.07 -8.71 3.64
N TYR A 355 14.37 -9.00 3.55
CA TYR A 355 14.89 -10.35 3.34
C TYR A 355 14.44 -11.29 4.47
N ARG A 356 14.63 -10.92 5.73
CA ARG A 356 14.19 -11.72 6.88
C ARG A 356 12.66 -11.94 6.87
N PHE A 357 11.91 -10.92 6.49
CA PHE A 357 10.44 -10.94 6.47
C PHE A 357 9.88 -11.90 5.40
N TYR A 358 10.43 -11.89 4.17
CA TYR A 358 9.94 -12.73 3.07
C TYR A 358 10.71 -14.06 2.89
N PHE A 359 11.97 -14.13 3.30
CA PHE A 359 12.84 -15.28 3.02
C PHE A 359 13.21 -16.13 4.23
N LEU A 360 13.38 -15.52 5.42
CA LEU A 360 13.79 -16.24 6.63
C LEU A 360 12.64 -16.53 7.61
N SER A 361 11.47 -15.93 7.37
CA SER A 361 10.29 -16.13 8.19
C SER A 361 9.74 -17.54 8.06
N LYS A 362 9.16 -18.04 9.17
CA LYS A 362 8.41 -19.29 9.20
C LYS A 362 6.96 -19.07 9.59
N THR A 363 6.03 -19.61 8.80
CA THR A 363 4.58 -19.57 9.05
C THR A 363 3.93 -20.86 8.54
N ALA A 364 2.67 -21.11 8.93
CA ALA A 364 1.89 -22.25 8.45
C ALA A 364 1.73 -22.28 6.92
N SER A 365 1.85 -21.12 6.26
CA SER A 365 1.77 -20.99 4.80
C SER A 365 2.89 -21.72 4.05
N GLN A 366 3.97 -22.11 4.73
CA GLN A 366 5.08 -22.88 4.14
C GLN A 366 4.86 -24.39 4.13
N ASP A 367 3.77 -24.88 4.70
CA ASP A 367 3.42 -26.29 4.71
C ASP A 367 2.25 -26.54 3.75
N PRO A 368 2.52 -27.00 2.51
CA PRO A 368 1.48 -27.28 1.52
C PRO A 368 0.41 -28.28 2.00
N SER A 369 0.74 -29.14 2.96
CA SER A 369 -0.22 -30.11 3.51
C SER A 369 -1.33 -29.45 4.34
N GLN A 370 -1.10 -28.23 4.84
CA GLN A 370 -2.08 -27.47 5.64
C GLN A 370 -3.01 -26.63 4.76
N LYS A 371 -2.89 -26.72 3.44
CA LYS A 371 -3.74 -26.00 2.51
C LYS A 371 -5.17 -26.50 2.60
N PHE A 372 -6.12 -25.58 2.83
CA PHE A 372 -7.52 -25.88 2.61
C PHE A 372 -7.79 -26.17 1.12
N THR A 373 -8.38 -27.34 0.88
CA THR A 373 -8.88 -27.75 -0.44
C THR A 373 -10.40 -27.73 -0.38
N LEU A 374 -11.01 -27.09 -1.38
CA LEU A 374 -12.46 -26.99 -1.47
C LEU A 374 -13.08 -28.38 -1.64
N GLY A 375 -14.14 -28.71 -0.89
CA GLY A 375 -14.87 -29.95 -1.10
C GLY A 375 -15.73 -29.90 -2.36
N LEU A 376 -16.08 -31.07 -2.93
CA LEU A 376 -16.93 -31.14 -4.12
C LEU A 376 -18.34 -30.55 -3.87
N GLU A 377 -18.87 -30.71 -2.65
CA GLU A 377 -20.14 -30.12 -2.24
C GLU A 377 -20.06 -28.59 -2.14
N ASP A 378 -19.01 -28.07 -1.52
CA ASP A 378 -18.76 -26.62 -1.44
C ASP A 378 -18.55 -26.00 -2.83
N LEU A 379 -17.86 -26.72 -3.74
CA LEU A 379 -17.72 -26.32 -5.13
C LEU A 379 -19.09 -26.25 -5.80
N ARG A 380 -19.93 -27.29 -5.68
CA ARG A 380 -21.30 -27.28 -6.23
C ARG A 380 -22.12 -26.12 -5.68
N HIS A 381 -21.95 -25.79 -4.40
CA HIS A 381 -22.56 -24.60 -3.81
C HIS A 381 -22.07 -23.31 -4.49
N LEU A 382 -20.77 -23.13 -4.69
CA LEU A 382 -20.27 -21.95 -5.43
C LEU A 382 -20.76 -21.91 -6.88
N LEU A 383 -20.85 -23.07 -7.55
CA LEU A 383 -21.34 -23.15 -8.92
C LEU A 383 -22.84 -22.84 -9.02
N SER A 384 -23.65 -23.18 -8.03
CA SER A 384 -25.06 -22.75 -8.00
C SER A 384 -25.20 -21.25 -7.79
N LEU A 385 -24.32 -20.63 -6.99
CA LEU A 385 -24.24 -19.17 -6.92
C LEU A 385 -23.85 -18.53 -8.27
N ASN A 386 -23.02 -19.23 -9.06
CA ASN A 386 -22.63 -18.78 -10.40
C ASN A 386 -23.80 -18.73 -11.39
N GLU A 387 -24.84 -19.53 -11.20
CA GLU A 387 -26.04 -19.44 -12.04
C GLU A 387 -26.72 -18.07 -11.93
N VAL A 388 -26.47 -17.36 -10.84
CA VAL A 388 -27.00 -16.01 -10.60
C VAL A 388 -26.01 -14.92 -11.01
N CYS A 389 -24.71 -15.10 -10.75
CA CYS A 389 -23.72 -14.04 -11.01
C CYS A 389 -22.99 -14.15 -12.36
N GLY A 390 -23.07 -15.29 -13.06
CA GLY A 390 -22.61 -15.44 -14.44
C GLY A 390 -21.10 -15.33 -14.65
N HIS A 391 -20.28 -15.55 -13.61
CA HIS A 391 -18.82 -15.40 -13.72
C HIS A 391 -18.14 -16.49 -14.55
N LEU A 392 -18.73 -17.68 -14.56
CA LEU A 392 -18.23 -18.87 -15.26
C LEU A 392 -19.20 -19.33 -16.35
N ASN A 393 -18.65 -19.67 -17.50
CA ASN A 393 -19.41 -20.33 -18.58
C ASN A 393 -19.58 -21.84 -18.32
N SER A 394 -20.45 -22.51 -19.08
CA SER A 394 -20.75 -23.94 -18.89
C SER A 394 -19.52 -24.84 -18.99
N PHE A 395 -18.57 -24.51 -19.88
CA PHE A 395 -17.33 -25.27 -20.05
C PHE A 395 -16.42 -25.12 -18.82
N GLU A 396 -16.25 -23.91 -18.29
CA GLU A 396 -15.48 -23.65 -17.06
C GLU A 396 -16.08 -24.40 -15.85
N LYS A 397 -17.41 -24.43 -15.73
CA LYS A 397 -18.10 -25.19 -14.66
C LYS A 397 -17.82 -26.69 -14.77
N GLN A 398 -17.98 -27.27 -15.95
CA GLN A 398 -17.74 -28.69 -16.18
C GLN A 398 -16.28 -29.05 -15.95
N ASN A 399 -15.35 -28.24 -16.45
CA ASN A 399 -13.91 -28.45 -16.27
C ASN A 399 -13.52 -28.41 -14.78
N LEU A 400 -14.09 -27.50 -13.98
CA LEU A 400 -13.89 -27.53 -12.52
C LEU A 400 -14.36 -28.86 -11.92
N LEU A 401 -15.59 -29.30 -12.22
CA LEU A 401 -16.11 -30.56 -11.68
C LEU A 401 -15.24 -31.76 -12.07
N GLU A 402 -14.82 -31.86 -13.33
CA GLU A 402 -13.91 -32.91 -13.81
C GLU A 402 -12.54 -32.85 -13.13
N THR A 403 -12.01 -31.65 -12.91
CA THR A 403 -10.72 -31.46 -12.22
C THR A 403 -10.82 -31.96 -10.78
N TYR A 404 -11.86 -31.60 -10.03
CA TYR A 404 -12.06 -32.06 -8.66
C TYR A 404 -12.38 -33.56 -8.57
N SER A 405 -12.94 -34.16 -9.62
CA SER A 405 -13.18 -35.61 -9.68
C SER A 405 -11.89 -36.43 -9.80
N LYS A 406 -10.84 -35.83 -10.35
CA LYS A 406 -9.52 -36.45 -10.57
C LYS A 406 -8.52 -36.20 -9.45
N VAL A 407 -8.79 -35.21 -8.59
CA VAL A 407 -8.00 -35.00 -7.38
C VAL A 407 -8.41 -36.10 -6.40
N GLU A 408 -7.52 -37.06 -6.17
CA GLU A 408 -7.73 -38.07 -5.13
C GLU A 408 -8.10 -37.36 -3.82
N PRO A 409 -9.14 -37.82 -3.10
CA PRO A 409 -9.46 -37.25 -1.80
C PRO A 409 -8.21 -37.40 -0.93
N CYS A 410 -7.55 -36.28 -0.64
CA CYS A 410 -6.46 -36.25 0.33
C CYS A 410 -7.02 -36.86 1.61
N ASP A 411 -6.51 -38.04 1.97
CA ASP A 411 -7.09 -38.98 2.93
C ASP A 411 -7.78 -38.28 4.11
N SER A 412 -9.08 -38.52 4.22
CA SER A 412 -9.89 -38.26 5.41
C SER A 412 -9.48 -39.12 6.63
N LYS A 413 -8.31 -39.77 6.59
CA LYS A 413 -7.78 -40.63 7.66
C LYS A 413 -6.94 -39.90 8.72
N ALA A 414 -6.74 -38.58 8.63
CA ALA A 414 -5.95 -37.84 9.63
C ALA A 414 -6.78 -37.07 10.69
N GLN A 415 -8.12 -37.25 10.75
CA GLN A 415 -8.97 -36.57 11.75
C GLN A 415 -9.66 -37.51 12.76
N ALA A 416 -9.25 -38.78 12.81
CA ALA A 416 -9.67 -39.71 13.85
C ALA A 416 -8.48 -40.55 14.34
N ALA A 417 -7.58 -39.93 15.11
CA ALA A 417 -6.66 -40.59 16.03
C ALA A 417 -6.28 -39.62 17.15
#